data_AF-A0A023BDQ4-F1
#
_entry.id   AF-A0A023BDQ4-F1
#
_cell.length_a   1.000
_cell.length_b   1.000
_cell.length_c   1.000
_cell.angle_alpha   90.00
_cell.angle_beta   90.00
_cell.angle_gamma   90.00
#
_symmetry.space_group_name_H-M   'P 1'
#
loop_
_entity.id
_entity.type
_entity.pdbx_description
1 polymer ?
#
loop_
_entity_poly.entity_id
_entity_poly.type
_entity_poly.pdbx_seq_one_letter_code
_entity_poly.pdbx_strand_id
1 'polypeptide(L)'
;MNNGHGLGCQGLRVSTGCGRVQDITGGHVCMNSTAVSLEDLGSISLDDVLFGEASFDDLLIYLRPDDECVPLEEISVEVIDDGESRQVRVKTECLLTDRPIPSYEVVAKSERGLRLPAKHLKWAYDVLSKDWRNLVPFDITNLTVFGLAKKAVEAENAEEINFMLAASRYALEWGEWNSEEFQQRLNCGVLDAEYCRAGTCRRQLYKHKIALDKVNEAIEDILQCWPMSKFFAGSLSTRMRTWWKRRGQFFVSSQEHDLFDWELDGLLLNKAGSLGVPLREVPKAIRREQRRRKAIQLRGEVVGDTIPPFLVGRRGHKFQIATADEAELRVSPPCLVWAYDVNFHGWWNTVTKDIDPIGLSVFGLAKAVERIWNQVFTLSASCYSCTETGISHRDGKGCERCESPWDQVEFWEWLRSRHLCGKRNMNIFNSRDTYRDHVTYRDHVTYRDHVDEIANSVGFALPTHRNSKRYNLSPWECDPTVFRCSSRAMEKRMAYWWNQRVKEVKLDPNGLDRWEFERVLLHRLTEQSRVSGAQYSLYPTMPGPFTSAATSRKRKKKPTT
;
A
#
# COMPACT_ATOMS: atom_id res chain seq x y z
N MET A 1 43.25 32.61 -18.21
CA MET A 1 44.36 32.34 -17.27
C MET A 1 43.90 31.28 -16.28
N ASN A 2 44.49 30.10 -16.44
CA ASN A 2 44.94 29.11 -15.45
C ASN A 2 44.11 28.73 -14.19
N ASN A 3 43.90 27.40 -14.16
CA ASN A 3 44.05 26.43 -13.06
C ASN A 3 42.90 26.33 -12.04
N GLY A 4 42.41 25.14 -11.68
CA GLY A 4 42.85 23.77 -11.95
C GLY A 4 42.51 22.86 -10.76
N HIS A 5 42.40 21.55 -11.04
CA HIS A 5 42.18 20.40 -10.13
C HIS A 5 40.76 20.18 -9.60
N GLY A 6 40.15 19.00 -9.67
CA GLY A 6 40.62 17.67 -10.07
C GLY A 6 40.05 16.63 -9.10
N LEU A 7 39.49 15.53 -9.62
CA LEU A 7 39.71 14.14 -9.21
C LEU A 7 38.65 13.22 -9.83
N GLY A 8 39.11 12.35 -10.73
CA GLY A 8 38.34 11.27 -11.31
C GLY A 8 38.48 10.00 -10.46
N CYS A 9 37.42 9.20 -10.42
CA CYS A 9 37.46 7.85 -9.88
C CYS A 9 37.60 6.85 -11.03
N GLN A 10 38.73 6.13 -11.04
CA GLN A 10 38.97 4.99 -11.92
C GLN A 10 38.31 3.73 -11.33
N GLY A 11 37.85 2.87 -12.23
CA GLY A 11 37.13 1.64 -11.93
C GLY A 11 38.02 0.49 -11.50
N LEU A 12 37.44 -0.39 -10.69
CA LEU A 12 37.91 -1.74 -10.41
C LEU A 12 36.99 -2.73 -11.12
N ARG A 13 37.52 -3.41 -12.14
CA ARG A 13 36.94 -4.62 -12.73
C ARG A 13 37.45 -5.81 -11.92
N VAL A 14 36.55 -6.55 -11.30
CA VAL A 14 36.84 -7.87 -10.74
C VAL A 14 36.34 -8.91 -11.73
N SER A 15 37.30 -9.69 -12.26
CA SER A 15 37.09 -10.86 -13.11
C SER A 15 36.94 -12.07 -12.21
N THR A 16 35.80 -12.76 -12.25
CA THR A 16 35.62 -14.08 -11.62
C THR A 16 35.42 -15.15 -12.69
N GLY A 17 36.23 -16.19 -12.56
CA GLY A 17 36.47 -17.21 -13.58
C GLY A 17 35.35 -18.23 -13.74
N CYS A 18 35.37 -18.81 -14.93
CA CYS A 18 34.54 -19.88 -15.43
C CYS A 18 34.88 -21.21 -14.72
N GLY A 19 33.91 -21.82 -14.04
CA GLY A 19 33.98 -23.17 -13.50
C GLY A 19 32.98 -24.07 -14.19
N ARG A 20 33.49 -25.03 -14.96
CA ARG A 20 32.75 -26.06 -15.71
C ARG A 20 32.66 -27.30 -14.79
N VAL A 21 31.47 -27.81 -14.52
CA VAL A 21 31.29 -29.14 -13.87
C VAL A 21 30.24 -29.93 -14.64
N GLN A 22 30.56 -31.22 -14.78
CA GLN A 22 30.04 -32.21 -15.71
C GLN A 22 28.68 -32.79 -15.30
N ASP A 23 28.01 -33.32 -16.33
CA ASP A 23 26.90 -34.27 -16.28
C ASP A 23 27.14 -35.43 -15.30
N ILE A 24 26.10 -35.78 -14.54
CA ILE A 24 25.87 -37.17 -14.10
C ILE A 24 24.41 -37.50 -14.39
N THR A 25 24.24 -38.48 -15.27
CA THR A 25 23.00 -39.16 -15.62
C THR A 25 22.81 -40.38 -14.73
N GLY A 26 21.54 -40.76 -14.49
CA GLY A 26 21.16 -42.15 -14.27
C GLY A 26 20.46 -42.45 -12.95
N GLY A 27 19.27 -43.03 -13.03
CA GLY A 27 18.67 -43.77 -11.91
C GLY A 27 17.14 -43.83 -11.92
N HIS A 28 16.55 -44.63 -12.80
CA HIS A 28 15.18 -45.14 -12.61
C HIS A 28 15.17 -46.16 -11.47
N VAL A 29 14.26 -46.02 -10.51
CA VAL A 29 13.79 -47.13 -9.65
C VAL A 29 12.27 -47.05 -9.54
N CYS A 30 11.60 -48.12 -9.98
CA CYS A 30 10.20 -48.44 -9.68
C CYS A 30 10.16 -49.18 -8.34
N MET A 31 9.14 -48.94 -7.52
CA MET A 31 8.50 -49.99 -6.70
C MET A 31 7.08 -49.60 -6.27
N ASN A 32 6.25 -50.65 -6.19
CA ASN A 32 4.81 -50.64 -5.96
C ASN A 32 4.44 -50.59 -4.48
N SER A 33 3.30 -49.96 -4.22
CA SER A 33 2.25 -50.24 -3.22
C SER A 33 2.57 -51.14 -2.02
N THR A 34 2.30 -50.65 -0.80
CA THR A 34 1.50 -51.38 0.19
C THR A 34 0.82 -50.40 1.15
N ALA A 35 -0.46 -50.63 1.44
CA ALA A 35 -1.22 -49.92 2.47
C ALA A 35 -0.84 -50.47 3.86
N VAL A 36 -0.65 -49.58 4.84
CA VAL A 36 -0.46 -49.95 6.25
C VAL A 36 -1.56 -49.30 7.09
N SER A 37 -2.09 -50.12 8.00
CA SER A 37 -3.24 -49.90 8.86
C SER A 37 -2.94 -48.92 10.00
N LEU A 38 -3.97 -48.17 10.37
CA LEU A 38 -3.97 -47.07 11.33
C LEU A 38 -4.22 -47.59 12.75
N GLU A 39 -3.27 -48.28 13.38
CA GLU A 39 -3.32 -48.71 14.78
C GLU A 39 -1.91 -49.15 15.21
N ASP A 40 -0.99 -48.20 15.46
CA ASP A 40 0.23 -48.35 16.28
C ASP A 40 1.19 -47.16 16.07
N LEU A 41 1.09 -46.07 16.84
CA LEU A 41 2.19 -45.11 17.01
C LEU A 41 2.15 -44.45 18.40
N GLY A 42 2.89 -45.05 19.33
CA GLY A 42 3.42 -44.38 20.51
C GLY A 42 4.80 -43.77 20.21
N SER A 43 5.09 -42.62 20.83
CA SER A 43 6.40 -41.95 20.95
C SER A 43 7.31 -41.94 19.71
N ILE A 44 7.22 -40.87 18.91
CA ILE A 44 8.16 -40.58 17.82
C ILE A 44 9.50 -40.11 18.42
N SER A 45 10.59 -40.77 18.04
CA SER A 45 11.96 -40.38 18.39
C SER A 45 12.61 -39.60 17.24
N LEU A 46 13.67 -38.83 17.53
CA LEU A 46 14.36 -38.02 16.53
C LEU A 46 14.99 -38.84 15.38
N ASP A 47 15.23 -40.13 15.61
CA ASP A 47 15.78 -41.03 14.60
C ASP A 47 14.73 -41.42 13.53
N ASP A 48 13.44 -41.29 13.82
CA ASP A 48 12.34 -41.60 12.88
C ASP A 48 12.19 -40.52 11.79
N VAL A 49 12.69 -39.31 12.03
CA VAL A 49 12.69 -38.17 11.08
C VAL A 49 13.80 -38.29 10.04
N LEU A 50 14.90 -38.99 10.38
CA LEU A 50 16.08 -39.08 9.52
C LEU A 50 15.97 -40.18 8.44
N PHE A 51 15.03 -41.12 8.58
CA PHE A 51 14.91 -42.28 7.68
C PHE A 51 13.57 -42.41 6.93
N GLY A 52 12.76 -41.35 6.89
CA GLY A 52 11.75 -41.16 5.84
C GLY A 52 10.36 -41.75 6.08
N GLU A 53 9.96 -41.98 7.33
CA GLU A 53 8.60 -42.44 7.66
C GLU A 53 7.67 -41.34 8.25
N ALA A 54 8.15 -40.09 8.38
CA ALA A 54 7.32 -38.93 8.72
C ALA A 54 7.54 -37.78 7.71
N SER A 55 6.47 -37.08 7.34
CA SER A 55 6.57 -35.93 6.44
C SER A 55 7.08 -34.70 7.19
N PHE A 56 7.83 -33.82 6.50
CA PHE A 56 8.32 -32.57 7.08
C PHE A 56 7.18 -31.63 7.56
N ASP A 57 5.94 -31.88 7.12
CA ASP A 57 4.75 -31.12 7.49
C ASP A 57 4.28 -31.39 8.94
N ASP A 58 4.60 -32.56 9.51
CA ASP A 58 4.20 -32.93 10.88
C ASP A 58 5.05 -32.24 11.96
N LEU A 59 6.22 -31.71 11.59
CA LEU A 59 7.13 -30.96 12.47
C LEU A 59 6.82 -29.47 12.56
N LEU A 60 5.99 -28.93 11.66
CA LEU A 60 5.67 -27.49 11.61
C LEU A 60 4.58 -27.07 12.61
N ILE A 61 3.93 -28.01 13.31
CA ILE A 61 2.95 -27.71 14.36
C ILE A 61 3.62 -27.23 15.67
N TYR A 62 4.93 -27.42 15.86
CA TYR A 62 5.60 -27.20 17.15
C TYR A 62 6.70 -26.13 17.21
N LEU A 63 6.90 -25.33 16.16
CA LEU A 63 7.82 -24.18 16.23
C LEU A 63 7.08 -22.84 16.15
N ARG A 64 6.39 -22.58 17.26
CA ARG A 64 6.13 -21.30 17.94
C ARG A 64 5.39 -20.14 17.24
N PRO A 65 4.72 -19.34 18.07
CA PRO A 65 3.51 -18.59 17.78
C PRO A 65 3.78 -17.07 17.84
N ASP A 66 2.72 -16.26 17.71
CA ASP A 66 2.62 -14.82 18.07
C ASP A 66 2.33 -13.82 16.93
N ASP A 67 1.82 -14.28 15.78
CA ASP A 67 1.11 -13.41 14.83
C ASP A 67 -0.36 -13.85 14.69
N GLU A 68 -1.07 -13.92 15.82
CA GLU A 68 -2.52 -13.74 15.77
C GLU A 68 -2.77 -12.30 15.27
N CYS A 69 -3.08 -12.17 13.97
CA CYS A 69 -3.71 -10.98 13.45
C CYS A 69 -5.11 -10.87 14.06
N VAL A 70 -5.16 -10.34 15.29
CA VAL A 70 -6.41 -9.99 15.94
C VAL A 70 -7.08 -8.93 15.05
N PRO A 71 -8.31 -9.17 14.58
CA PRO A 71 -9.08 -8.13 13.90
C PRO A 71 -9.15 -6.92 14.82
N LEU A 72 -8.72 -5.75 14.36
CA LEU A 72 -9.06 -4.49 15.00
C LEU A 72 -10.57 -4.32 14.82
N GLU A 73 -11.34 -4.93 15.71
CA GLU A 73 -12.74 -4.63 15.88
C GLU A 73 -12.90 -3.14 16.18
N GLU A 74 -14.07 -2.63 15.80
CA GLU A 74 -14.35 -1.22 15.62
C GLU A 74 -13.83 -0.38 16.81
N ILE A 75 -13.19 0.74 16.49
CA ILE A 75 -13.26 1.90 17.38
C ILE A 75 -14.75 2.24 17.47
N SER A 76 -15.45 1.64 18.42
CA SER A 76 -16.84 1.98 18.73
C SER A 76 -16.79 3.24 19.57
N VAL A 77 -17.24 4.33 18.96
CA VAL A 77 -17.35 5.62 19.62
C VAL A 77 -18.65 5.60 20.41
N GLU A 78 -18.59 5.22 21.68
CA GLU A 78 -19.75 5.24 22.57
C GLU A 78 -19.89 6.65 23.15
N VAL A 79 -21.07 7.26 22.95
CA VAL A 79 -21.43 8.50 23.64
C VAL A 79 -22.06 8.10 24.96
N ILE A 80 -21.33 8.26 26.05
CA ILE A 80 -21.85 8.09 27.40
C ILE A 80 -22.48 9.43 27.81
N ASP A 81 -23.76 9.37 28.20
CA ASP A 81 -24.54 10.52 28.62
C ASP A 81 -24.81 10.47 30.12
N ASP A 82 -23.94 11.13 30.88
CA ASP A 82 -23.90 11.07 32.35
C ASP A 82 -24.82 12.11 33.02
N GLY A 83 -25.63 12.85 32.24
CA GLY A 83 -26.54 13.89 32.75
C GLY A 83 -25.87 15.24 33.10
N GLU A 84 -24.60 15.26 33.51
CA GLU A 84 -23.84 16.51 33.78
C GLU A 84 -22.66 16.75 32.83
N SER A 85 -22.16 15.70 32.18
CA SER A 85 -21.13 15.80 31.15
C SER A 85 -21.24 14.63 30.19
N ARG A 86 -21.39 14.89 28.88
CA ARG A 86 -21.30 13.83 27.87
C ARG A 86 -19.84 13.50 27.59
N GLN A 87 -19.46 12.25 27.81
CA GLN A 87 -18.14 11.75 27.44
C GLN A 87 -18.26 10.90 26.18
N VAL A 88 -17.55 11.31 25.13
CA VAL A 88 -17.30 10.44 23.98
C VAL A 88 -16.19 9.47 24.40
N ARG A 89 -16.58 8.27 24.84
CA ARG A 89 -15.63 7.22 25.16
C ARG A 89 -15.43 6.37 23.91
N VAL A 90 -14.26 6.52 23.31
CA VAL A 90 -13.83 5.56 22.31
C VAL A 90 -13.49 4.26 23.04
N LYS A 91 -14.42 3.31 23.01
CA LYS A 91 -14.15 1.95 23.45
C LYS A 91 -13.30 1.33 22.34
N THR A 92 -12.00 1.41 22.54
CA THR A 92 -11.09 0.59 21.75
C THR A 92 -11.12 -0.74 22.46
N GLU A 93 -11.92 -1.70 21.99
CA GLU A 93 -11.73 -3.10 22.38
C GLU A 93 -10.41 -3.55 21.75
N CYS A 94 -9.33 -3.08 22.36
CA CYS A 94 -8.00 -3.54 22.05
C CYS A 94 -7.93 -4.93 22.67
N LEU A 95 -8.26 -5.94 21.88
CA LEU A 95 -8.01 -7.36 22.21
C LEU A 95 -6.50 -7.66 22.44
N LEU A 96 -5.63 -6.64 22.35
CA LEU A 96 -4.26 -6.64 22.88
C LEU A 96 -4.18 -6.44 24.41
N THR A 97 -5.31 -6.39 25.14
CA THR A 97 -5.34 -6.18 26.60
C THR A 97 -4.68 -7.28 27.41
N ASP A 98 -4.41 -8.45 26.81
CA ASP A 98 -3.65 -9.52 27.46
C ASP A 98 -2.12 -9.37 27.31
N ARG A 99 -1.63 -8.42 26.51
CA ARG A 99 -0.19 -8.10 26.54
C ARG A 99 0.08 -7.31 27.81
N PRO A 100 0.90 -7.83 28.75
CA PRO A 100 1.24 -7.10 29.96
C PRO A 100 1.85 -5.77 29.54
N ILE A 101 1.24 -4.68 30.01
CA ILE A 101 1.79 -3.32 29.82
C ILE A 101 3.25 -3.40 30.26
N PRO A 102 4.23 -3.09 29.38
CA PRO A 102 5.63 -3.14 29.75
C PRO A 102 5.79 -2.31 31.02
N SER A 103 6.31 -2.90 32.10
CA SER A 103 6.58 -2.14 33.32
C SER A 103 7.63 -1.07 32.99
N TYR A 104 7.22 0.18 32.91
CA TYR A 104 8.13 1.31 32.70
C TYR A 104 8.41 2.02 34.03
N GLU A 105 9.66 2.40 34.24
CA GLU A 105 10.06 3.22 35.39
C GLU A 105 9.71 4.68 35.11
N VAL A 106 9.09 5.37 36.07
CA VAL A 106 8.76 6.78 35.91
C VAL A 106 10.04 7.63 36.02
N VAL A 107 10.90 7.35 36.99
CA VAL A 107 12.09 8.15 37.31
C VAL A 107 13.21 7.27 37.84
N ALA A 108 14.38 7.30 37.19
CA ALA A 108 15.58 6.65 37.68
C ALA A 108 16.21 7.43 38.85
N LYS A 109 17.05 6.77 39.65
CA LYS A 109 17.76 7.43 40.76
C LYS A 109 18.57 8.67 40.32
N SER A 110 19.20 8.61 39.14
CA SER A 110 19.98 9.71 38.56
C SER A 110 19.13 10.86 38.02
N GLU A 111 17.83 10.67 37.88
CA GLU A 111 16.89 11.65 37.34
C GLU A 111 16.09 12.36 38.45
N ARG A 112 16.31 11.97 39.71
CA ARG A 112 15.69 12.63 40.86
C ARG A 112 16.14 14.09 40.94
N GLY A 113 15.16 14.98 41.08
CA GLY A 113 15.38 16.43 41.12
C GLY A 113 15.37 17.10 39.74
N LEU A 114 15.29 16.34 38.64
CA LEU A 114 15.03 16.94 37.33
C LEU A 114 13.65 17.61 37.33
N ARG A 115 13.60 18.83 36.81
CA ARG A 115 12.37 19.53 36.45
C ARG A 115 12.31 19.61 34.94
N LEU A 116 11.23 19.12 34.35
CA LEU A 116 11.07 19.07 32.89
C LEU A 116 9.72 19.67 32.50
N PRO A 117 9.59 20.26 31.30
CA PRO A 117 8.33 20.83 30.87
C PRO A 117 7.19 19.79 30.87
N ALA A 118 6.03 20.19 31.41
CA ALA A 118 4.84 19.36 31.53
C ALA A 118 4.46 18.63 30.22
N LYS A 119 4.55 19.34 29.09
CA LYS A 119 4.26 18.79 27.75
C LYS A 119 5.10 17.55 27.41
N HIS A 120 6.38 17.56 27.77
CA HIS A 120 7.32 16.48 27.47
C HIS A 120 7.12 15.28 28.39
N LEU A 121 6.82 15.53 29.67
CA LEU A 121 6.52 14.48 30.64
C LEU A 121 5.22 13.74 30.28
N LYS A 122 4.15 14.48 29.95
CA LYS A 122 2.91 13.86 29.47
C LYS A 122 3.14 13.06 28.19
N TRP A 123 3.88 13.60 27.23
CA TRP A 123 4.22 12.90 25.99
C TRP A 123 5.01 11.61 26.25
N ALA A 124 6.04 11.67 27.08
CA ALA A 124 6.86 10.50 27.41
C ALA A 124 6.04 9.41 28.12
N TYR A 125 5.15 9.81 29.01
CA TYR A 125 4.20 8.91 29.65
C TYR A 125 3.25 8.26 28.64
N ASP A 126 2.62 9.04 27.75
CA ASP A 126 1.72 8.50 26.71
C ASP A 126 2.47 7.53 25.78
N VAL A 127 3.75 7.79 25.46
CA VAL A 127 4.57 6.90 24.63
C VAL A 127 4.84 5.56 25.31
N LEU A 128 5.27 5.58 26.58
CA LEU A 128 5.62 4.34 27.29
C LEU A 128 4.37 3.55 27.70
N SER A 129 3.34 4.24 28.19
CA SER A 129 2.09 3.61 28.63
C SER A 129 1.29 2.94 27.51
N LYS A 130 1.38 3.49 26.29
CA LYS A 130 0.63 2.97 25.13
C LYS A 130 1.51 2.25 24.10
N ASP A 131 2.76 2.00 24.46
CA ASP A 131 3.77 1.36 23.59
C ASP A 131 3.94 2.04 22.21
N TRP A 132 3.92 3.38 22.16
CA TRP A 132 4.11 4.14 20.92
C TRP A 132 5.57 4.33 20.53
N ARG A 133 6.45 3.41 20.96
CA ARG A 133 7.89 3.46 20.71
C ARG A 133 8.24 3.64 19.23
N ASN A 134 7.45 3.03 18.34
CA ASN A 134 7.66 3.09 16.89
C ASN A 134 7.41 4.49 16.29
N LEU A 135 6.67 5.36 16.98
CA LEU A 135 6.43 6.72 16.52
C LEU A 135 7.52 7.71 16.94
N VAL A 136 8.45 7.30 17.81
CA VAL A 136 9.54 8.15 18.30
C VAL A 136 10.70 8.11 17.29
N PRO A 137 11.27 9.27 16.89
CA PRO A 137 12.33 9.31 15.87
C PRO A 137 13.73 8.91 16.38
N PHE A 138 13.85 8.55 17.66
CA PHE A 138 15.10 8.19 18.31
C PHE A 138 14.90 6.99 19.23
N ASP A 139 16.00 6.30 19.56
CA ASP A 139 15.98 5.14 20.45
C ASP A 139 15.48 5.51 21.86
N ILE A 140 14.54 4.72 22.39
CA ILE A 140 13.97 4.91 23.73
C ILE A 140 14.26 3.73 24.66
N THR A 141 15.11 2.79 24.22
CA THR A 141 15.44 1.60 24.99
C THR A 141 16.02 1.99 26.35
N ASN A 142 15.49 1.39 27.42
CA ASN A 142 15.89 1.63 28.81
C ASN A 142 15.72 3.09 29.30
N LEU A 143 14.85 3.88 28.67
CA LEU A 143 14.51 5.22 29.18
C LEU A 143 13.30 5.16 30.10
N THR A 144 13.37 5.91 31.19
CA THR A 144 12.21 6.21 32.05
C THR A 144 11.33 7.29 31.41
N VAL A 145 10.20 7.63 32.03
CA VAL A 145 9.39 8.79 31.61
C VAL A 145 10.23 10.08 31.62
N PHE A 146 11.04 10.31 32.66
CA PHE A 146 11.87 11.51 32.76
C PHE A 146 13.05 11.49 31.80
N GLY A 147 13.72 10.36 31.62
CA GLY A 147 14.82 10.21 30.66
C GLY A 147 14.34 10.43 29.22
N LEU A 148 13.18 9.89 28.88
CA LEU A 148 12.54 10.07 27.58
C LEU A 148 12.09 11.53 27.36
N ALA A 149 11.49 12.17 28.37
CA ALA A 149 11.11 13.58 28.31
C ALA A 149 12.33 14.50 28.15
N LYS A 150 13.42 14.23 28.86
CA LYS A 150 14.68 14.96 28.73
C LYS A 150 15.25 14.85 27.31
N LYS A 151 15.29 13.63 26.77
CA LYS A 151 15.75 13.39 25.39
C LYS A 151 14.87 14.11 24.35
N ALA A 152 13.58 14.22 24.61
CA ALA A 152 12.68 14.96 23.75
C ALA A 152 12.91 16.49 23.79
N VAL A 153 13.25 17.04 24.96
CA VAL A 153 13.69 18.44 25.09
C VAL A 153 14.98 18.67 24.29
N GLU A 154 15.95 17.77 24.42
CA GLU A 154 17.20 17.82 23.67
C GLU A 154 16.95 17.76 22.14
N ALA A 155 16.06 16.88 21.69
CA ALA A 155 15.66 16.76 20.30
C ALA A 155 14.95 18.03 19.77
N GLU A 156 14.03 18.62 20.54
CA GLU A 156 13.35 19.87 20.18
C GLU A 156 14.36 21.03 20.03
N ASN A 157 15.37 21.08 20.90
CA ASN A 157 16.46 22.06 20.83
C ASN A 157 17.41 21.83 19.64
N ALA A 158 17.56 20.58 19.18
CA ALA A 158 18.35 20.21 18.01
C ALA A 158 17.59 20.38 16.67
N GLU A 159 16.38 20.96 16.70
CA GLU A 159 15.47 21.08 15.56
C GLU A 159 15.03 19.72 14.97
N GLU A 160 15.16 18.63 15.75
CA GLU A 160 14.62 17.32 15.36
C GLU A 160 13.10 17.30 15.56
N ILE A 161 12.38 17.19 14.45
CA ILE A 161 10.90 17.27 14.48
C ILE A 161 10.31 16.01 15.11
N ASN A 162 9.92 16.10 16.37
CA ASN A 162 9.05 15.11 17.01
C ASN A 162 7.59 15.36 16.62
N PHE A 163 7.09 14.52 15.72
CA PHE A 163 5.74 14.62 15.18
C PHE A 163 4.65 14.64 16.26
N MET A 164 4.77 13.79 17.27
CA MET A 164 3.74 13.61 18.28
C MET A 164 3.63 14.83 19.19
N LEU A 165 4.76 15.44 19.58
CA LEU A 165 4.77 16.61 20.47
C LEU A 165 4.02 17.83 19.91
N ALA A 166 3.87 17.92 18.59
CA ALA A 166 3.09 18.95 17.93
C ALA A 166 1.57 18.77 18.01
N ALA A 167 1.09 17.66 18.57
CA ALA A 167 -0.34 17.39 18.75
C ALA A 167 -0.95 18.36 19.76
N SER A 168 -2.18 18.79 19.50
CA SER A 168 -2.90 19.73 20.37
C SER A 168 -3.05 19.19 21.80
N ARG A 169 -3.07 17.85 21.97
CA ARG A 169 -3.14 17.17 23.28
C ARG A 169 -1.95 17.42 24.21
N TYR A 170 -0.81 17.88 23.68
CA TYR A 170 0.38 18.21 24.48
C TYR A 170 0.56 19.72 24.67
N ALA A 171 -0.39 20.54 24.21
CA ALA A 171 -0.43 21.97 24.49
C ALA A 171 -0.92 22.25 25.93
N LEU A 172 -0.26 21.64 26.92
CA LEU A 172 -0.51 21.85 28.34
C LEU A 172 -0.07 23.25 28.78
N GLU A 173 -0.63 23.70 29.91
CA GLU A 173 -0.23 24.95 30.54
C GLU A 173 1.26 24.97 30.90
N TRP A 174 1.81 26.18 30.95
CA TRP A 174 3.22 26.45 31.12
C TRP A 174 3.68 25.99 32.51
N GLY A 175 4.76 25.22 32.56
CA GLY A 175 5.37 24.80 33.82
C GLY A 175 6.34 23.64 33.64
N GLU A 176 7.24 23.52 34.61
CA GLU A 176 8.12 22.36 34.75
C GLU A 176 7.69 21.54 35.96
N TRP A 177 7.57 20.23 35.78
CA TRP A 177 7.23 19.31 36.86
C TRP A 177 8.45 18.50 37.29
N ASN A 178 8.56 18.29 38.59
CA ASN A 178 9.43 17.26 39.16
C ASN A 178 8.68 15.92 39.27
N SER A 179 9.38 14.90 39.78
CA SER A 179 8.83 13.54 39.93
C SER A 179 7.61 13.46 40.84
N GLU A 180 7.59 14.24 41.93
CA GLU A 180 6.51 14.23 42.92
C GLU A 180 5.25 14.89 42.37
N GLU A 181 5.41 16.07 41.75
CA GLU A 181 4.34 16.81 41.08
C GLU A 181 3.74 15.96 39.94
N PHE A 182 4.58 15.30 39.13
CA PHE A 182 4.13 14.42 38.05
C PHE A 182 3.34 13.22 38.59
N GLN A 183 3.85 12.53 39.61
CA GLN A 183 3.17 11.37 40.20
C GLN A 183 1.84 11.77 40.86
N GLN A 184 1.79 12.92 41.51
CA GLN A 184 0.55 13.45 42.09
C GLN A 184 -0.51 13.68 40.99
N ARG A 185 -0.12 14.29 39.86
CA ARG A 185 -1.02 14.51 38.72
C ARG A 185 -1.50 13.20 38.09
N LEU A 186 -0.61 12.21 37.97
CA LEU A 186 -0.93 10.88 37.48
C LEU A 186 -1.96 10.19 38.40
N ASN A 187 -1.72 10.18 39.71
CA ASN A 187 -2.61 9.56 40.71
C ASN A 187 -3.99 10.24 40.78
N CYS A 188 -4.06 11.54 40.54
CA CYS A 188 -5.32 12.28 40.51
C CYS A 188 -6.09 12.11 39.19
N GLY A 189 -5.60 11.32 38.22
CA GLY A 189 -6.21 11.18 36.89
C GLY A 189 -6.17 12.47 36.06
N VAL A 190 -5.38 13.46 36.50
CA VAL A 190 -5.36 14.80 35.91
C VAL A 190 -4.76 14.75 34.51
N LEU A 191 -3.81 13.86 34.26
CA LEU A 191 -3.21 13.70 32.93
C LEU A 191 -4.22 13.28 31.86
N ASP A 192 -5.31 12.60 32.24
CA ASP A 192 -6.41 12.24 31.34
C ASP A 192 -7.50 13.32 31.31
N ALA A 193 -7.76 13.97 32.46
CA ALA A 193 -8.85 14.95 32.63
C ALA A 193 -8.50 16.41 32.23
N GLU A 194 -7.24 16.85 32.32
CA GLU A 194 -6.80 18.22 31.97
C GLU A 194 -7.09 18.58 30.51
N TYR A 195 -7.23 17.55 29.67
CA TYR A 195 -7.67 17.63 28.29
C TYR A 195 -9.02 18.36 28.14
N CYS A 196 -9.94 18.16 29.09
CA CYS A 196 -11.25 18.83 29.08
C CYS A 196 -11.17 20.31 29.46
N ARG A 197 -10.16 20.73 30.23
CA ARG A 197 -10.09 22.09 30.80
C ARG A 197 -9.28 23.07 29.96
N ALA A 198 -8.12 22.68 29.40
CA ALA A 198 -7.36 23.55 28.50
C ALA A 198 -8.17 23.94 27.23
N GLY A 199 -9.14 23.10 26.85
CA GLY A 199 -10.10 23.41 25.80
C GLY A 199 -11.03 24.58 26.12
N THR A 200 -11.35 24.85 27.39
CA THR A 200 -12.36 25.87 27.75
C THR A 200 -11.95 27.30 27.40
N CYS A 201 -10.67 27.67 27.53
CA CYS A 201 -10.19 28.99 27.11
C CYS A 201 -9.97 29.14 25.60
N ARG A 202 -9.85 28.04 24.83
CA ARG A 202 -9.70 28.09 23.36
C ARG A 202 -10.93 27.61 22.58
N ARG A 203 -12.01 27.22 23.26
CA ARG A 203 -13.26 26.70 22.67
C ARG A 203 -13.88 27.60 21.59
N GLN A 204 -13.60 28.91 21.60
CA GLN A 204 -14.11 29.84 20.58
C GLN A 204 -13.35 29.82 19.24
N LEU A 205 -12.16 29.20 19.14
CA LEU A 205 -11.33 29.25 17.93
C LEU A 205 -11.47 28.02 17.02
N TYR A 206 -11.97 26.90 17.53
CA TYR A 206 -12.09 25.65 16.77
C TYR A 206 -13.48 25.54 16.15
N LYS A 207 -13.57 25.84 14.85
CA LYS A 207 -14.83 25.85 14.08
C LYS A 207 -15.14 24.52 13.41
N HIS A 208 -14.20 23.59 13.44
CA HIS A 208 -14.27 22.35 12.69
C HIS A 208 -14.75 21.23 13.59
N LYS A 209 -15.62 20.40 13.02
CA LYS A 209 -16.44 19.42 13.69
C LYS A 209 -16.58 18.23 12.75
N ILE A 210 -16.27 17.02 13.22
CA ILE A 210 -16.38 15.78 12.43
C ILE A 210 -17.60 14.99 12.88
N ALA A 211 -18.40 14.52 11.93
CA ALA A 211 -19.51 13.61 12.20
C ALA A 211 -18.98 12.32 12.85
N LEU A 212 -19.57 11.88 13.96
CA LEU A 212 -19.06 10.71 14.70
C LEU A 212 -18.94 9.45 13.83
N ASP A 213 -19.88 9.21 12.92
CA ASP A 213 -19.88 8.09 11.96
C ASP A 213 -18.75 8.19 10.91
N LYS A 214 -18.15 9.39 10.77
CA LYS A 214 -17.08 9.69 9.82
C LYS A 214 -15.69 9.81 10.45
N VAL A 215 -15.57 9.68 11.77
CA VAL A 215 -14.29 9.81 12.48
C VAL A 215 -13.26 8.80 11.98
N ASN A 216 -13.63 7.52 11.84
CA ASN A 216 -12.71 6.48 11.37
C ASN A 216 -12.25 6.74 9.92
N GLU A 217 -13.18 7.11 9.02
CA GLU A 217 -12.84 7.48 7.65
C GLU A 217 -11.89 8.69 7.60
N ALA A 218 -12.12 9.69 8.45
CA ALA A 218 -11.27 10.88 8.54
C ALA A 218 -9.85 10.53 9.04
N ILE A 219 -9.74 9.73 10.11
CA ILE A 219 -8.44 9.28 10.64
C ILE A 219 -7.65 8.53 9.57
N GLU A 220 -8.30 7.60 8.89
CA GLU A 220 -7.68 6.82 7.83
C GLU A 220 -7.22 7.71 6.67
N ASP A 221 -8.07 8.65 6.25
CA ASP A 221 -7.74 9.61 5.20
C ASP A 221 -6.51 10.46 5.55
N ILE A 222 -6.41 10.94 6.80
CA ILE A 222 -5.26 11.70 7.31
C ILE A 222 -4.00 10.82 7.28
N LEU A 223 -4.06 9.61 7.84
CA LEU A 223 -2.90 8.73 7.95
C LEU A 223 -2.43 8.18 6.61
N GLN A 224 -3.34 7.94 5.65
CA GLN A 224 -2.97 7.52 4.30
C GLN A 224 -2.23 8.58 3.50
N CYS A 225 -2.60 9.84 3.72
CA CYS A 225 -1.92 10.97 3.10
C CYS A 225 -0.59 11.30 3.80
N TRP A 226 -0.21 10.55 4.83
CA TRP A 226 1.01 10.77 5.58
C TRP A 226 2.25 10.24 4.82
N PRO A 227 3.46 10.79 5.06
CA PRO A 227 3.66 12.20 5.36
C PRO A 227 3.12 13.05 4.19
N MET A 228 2.55 14.22 4.48
CA MET A 228 1.89 15.08 3.48
C MET A 228 2.86 15.78 2.48
N SER A 229 3.82 15.05 1.91
CA SER A 229 4.99 15.46 1.11
C SER A 229 6.20 15.96 1.93
N LYS A 230 7.39 15.80 1.34
CA LYS A 230 8.67 16.24 1.93
C LYS A 230 8.75 17.76 2.10
N PHE A 231 7.96 18.51 1.35
CA PHE A 231 7.93 19.97 1.36
C PHE A 231 7.16 20.56 2.54
N PHE A 232 6.29 19.78 3.18
CA PHE A 232 5.68 20.16 4.45
C PHE A 232 6.52 19.55 5.59
N ALA A 233 7.78 19.99 5.66
CA ALA A 233 8.53 20.00 6.91
C ALA A 233 7.78 20.93 7.86
N GLY A 234 6.87 20.37 8.63
CA GLY A 234 5.92 21.12 9.42
C GLY A 234 5.29 20.24 10.48
N SER A 235 4.96 20.87 11.60
CA SER A 235 4.31 20.26 12.75
C SER A 235 3.01 19.55 12.37
N LEU A 236 2.58 18.57 13.19
CA LEU A 236 1.26 17.91 13.06
C LEU A 236 0.14 18.95 12.87
N SER A 237 0.14 20.01 13.67
CA SER A 237 -0.88 21.07 13.61
C SER A 237 -0.91 21.80 12.26
N THR A 238 0.23 22.03 11.60
CA THR A 238 0.28 22.63 10.25
C THR A 238 -0.32 21.69 9.19
N ARG A 239 -0.05 20.39 9.34
CA ARG A 239 -0.59 19.35 8.47
C ARG A 239 -2.09 19.19 8.68
N MET A 240 -2.56 19.08 9.91
CA MET A 240 -3.98 19.04 10.24
C MET A 240 -4.72 20.25 9.68
N ARG A 241 -4.16 21.47 9.83
CA ARG A 241 -4.74 22.68 9.22
C ARG A 241 -4.87 22.58 7.70
N THR A 242 -3.87 21.99 7.03
CA THR A 242 -3.89 21.81 5.57
C THR A 242 -4.91 20.75 5.15
N TRP A 243 -4.99 19.65 5.90
CA TRP A 243 -5.98 18.61 5.69
C TRP A 243 -7.40 19.15 5.89
N TRP A 244 -7.66 19.87 6.98
CA TRP A 244 -8.94 20.53 7.24
C TRP A 244 -9.39 21.43 6.09
N LYS A 245 -8.48 22.28 5.58
CA LYS A 245 -8.77 23.17 4.45
C LYS A 245 -9.09 22.46 3.13
N ARG A 246 -8.53 21.26 2.91
CA ARG A 246 -8.62 20.56 1.62
C ARG A 246 -9.64 19.43 1.61
N ARG A 247 -9.81 18.77 2.76
CA ARG A 247 -10.50 17.49 2.89
C ARG A 247 -11.48 17.46 4.05
N GLY A 248 -11.21 18.22 5.12
CA GLY A 248 -12.06 18.23 6.31
C GLY A 248 -13.54 18.46 6.04
N GLN A 249 -13.87 19.31 5.07
CA GLN A 249 -15.25 19.58 4.61
C GLN A 249 -16.05 18.34 4.16
N PHE A 250 -15.39 17.24 3.77
CA PHE A 250 -16.06 15.98 3.41
C PHE A 250 -16.53 15.18 4.64
N PHE A 251 -16.03 15.53 5.82
CA PHE A 251 -16.29 14.83 7.08
C PHE A 251 -17.09 15.68 8.08
N VAL A 252 -17.46 16.91 7.70
CA VAL A 252 -18.24 17.82 8.55
C VAL A 252 -19.70 17.37 8.59
N SER A 253 -20.26 17.28 9.79
CA SER A 253 -21.70 17.09 10.00
C SER A 253 -22.43 18.41 10.19
N SER A 254 -23.74 18.38 9.96
CA SER A 254 -24.67 19.39 10.48
C SER A 254 -25.35 18.96 11.79
N GLN A 255 -25.02 17.80 12.34
CA GLN A 255 -25.66 17.24 13.53
C GLN A 255 -25.04 17.78 14.83
N GLU A 256 -25.75 17.64 15.95
CA GLU A 256 -25.27 18.10 17.26
C GLU A 256 -24.08 17.30 17.82
N HIS A 257 -23.88 16.07 17.34
CA HIS A 257 -22.85 15.15 17.82
C HIS A 257 -21.60 15.19 16.95
N ASP A 258 -20.67 16.05 17.35
CA ASP A 258 -19.47 16.33 16.58
C ASP A 258 -18.21 16.19 17.42
N LEU A 259 -17.18 15.64 16.81
CA LEU A 259 -15.86 15.50 17.39
C LEU A 259 -15.00 16.75 17.10
N PHE A 260 -14.33 17.27 18.12
CA PHE A 260 -13.49 18.47 18.00
C PHE A 260 -12.11 18.16 17.42
N ASP A 261 -11.44 19.16 16.83
CA ASP A 261 -10.09 19.05 16.25
C ASP A 261 -9.06 18.40 17.19
N TRP A 262 -9.10 18.75 18.48
CA TRP A 262 -8.17 18.23 19.47
C TRP A 262 -8.42 16.74 19.74
N GLU A 263 -9.69 16.33 19.89
CA GLU A 263 -10.10 14.92 20.03
C GLU A 263 -9.59 14.09 18.85
N LEU A 264 -9.67 14.64 17.64
CA LEU A 264 -9.18 13.99 16.43
C LEU A 264 -7.67 13.76 16.47
N ASP A 265 -6.87 14.73 16.94
CA ASP A 265 -5.42 14.55 17.14
C ASP A 265 -5.14 13.37 18.08
N GLY A 266 -5.92 13.25 19.16
CA GLY A 266 -5.81 12.17 20.12
C GLY A 266 -6.07 10.79 19.50
N LEU A 267 -7.15 10.67 18.74
CA LEU A 267 -7.53 9.43 18.04
C LEU A 267 -6.56 9.09 16.92
N LEU A 268 -6.05 10.10 16.21
CA LEU A 268 -5.04 9.95 15.17
C LEU A 268 -3.76 9.31 15.72
N LEU A 269 -3.27 9.80 16.86
CA LEU A 269 -2.08 9.23 17.51
C LEU A 269 -2.35 7.83 18.06
N ASN A 270 -3.51 7.60 18.68
CA ASN A 270 -3.91 6.26 19.12
C ASN A 270 -3.88 5.27 17.94
N LYS A 271 -4.50 5.65 16.82
CA LYS A 271 -4.53 4.81 15.62
C LYS A 271 -3.12 4.58 15.07
N ALA A 272 -2.33 5.63 14.87
CA ALA A 272 -0.96 5.51 14.37
C ALA A 272 -0.07 4.63 15.27
N GLY A 273 -0.21 4.77 16.58
CA GLY A 273 0.54 4.00 17.58
C GLY A 273 0.16 2.52 17.58
N SER A 274 -1.15 2.23 17.46
CA SER A 274 -1.67 0.86 17.42
C SER A 274 -1.17 0.03 16.23
N LEU A 275 -0.69 0.67 15.16
CA LEU A 275 -0.14 -0.04 14.01
C LEU A 275 1.22 -0.67 14.29
N GLY A 276 1.93 -0.25 15.35
CA GLY A 276 3.23 -0.81 15.71
C GLY A 276 4.34 -0.61 14.67
N VAL A 277 4.17 0.33 13.73
CA VAL A 277 5.16 0.60 12.67
C VAL A 277 5.75 2.00 12.79
N PRO A 278 6.98 2.22 12.28
CA PRO A 278 7.55 3.56 12.20
C PRO A 278 6.63 4.56 11.49
N LEU A 279 6.66 5.83 11.90
CA LEU A 279 5.81 6.88 11.33
C LEU A 279 5.86 6.95 9.79
N ARG A 280 7.01 6.61 9.18
CA ARG A 280 7.19 6.57 7.71
C ARG A 280 6.42 5.44 7.01
N GLU A 281 6.10 4.37 7.74
CA GLU A 281 5.38 3.18 7.25
C GLU A 281 3.89 3.20 7.62
N VAL A 282 3.45 4.08 8.55
CA VAL A 282 2.03 4.26 8.93
C VAL A 282 1.06 4.33 7.73
N PRO A 283 1.34 5.07 6.63
CA PRO A 283 0.45 5.12 5.47
C PRO A 283 0.25 3.75 4.81
N LYS A 284 1.34 2.98 4.72
CA LYS A 284 1.35 1.63 4.14
C LYS A 284 0.57 0.69 5.05
N ALA A 285 0.81 0.75 6.35
CA ALA A 285 0.10 -0.07 7.34
C ALA A 285 -1.42 0.19 7.34
N ILE A 286 -1.87 1.46 7.27
CA ILE A 286 -3.30 1.78 7.14
C ILE A 286 -3.90 1.20 5.86
N ARG A 287 -3.19 1.27 4.73
CA ARG A 287 -3.68 0.66 3.48
C ARG A 287 -3.77 -0.86 3.58
N ARG A 288 -2.79 -1.52 4.21
CA ARG A 288 -2.85 -2.96 4.51
C ARG A 288 -4.05 -3.31 5.37
N GLU A 289 -4.26 -2.57 6.45
CA GLU A 289 -5.40 -2.78 7.35
C GLU A 289 -6.75 -2.59 6.64
N GLN A 290 -6.89 -1.55 5.82
CA GLN A 290 -8.09 -1.35 5.00
C GLN A 290 -8.34 -2.52 4.03
N ARG A 291 -7.28 -3.03 3.39
CA ARG A 291 -7.40 -4.19 2.50
C ARG A 291 -7.89 -5.42 3.24
N ARG A 292 -7.36 -5.68 4.44
CA ARG A 292 -7.80 -6.77 5.31
C ARG A 292 -9.27 -6.60 5.73
N ARG A 293 -9.66 -5.42 6.23
CA ARG A 293 -11.05 -5.14 6.61
C ARG A 293 -12.02 -5.29 5.44
N LYS A 294 -11.67 -4.76 4.26
CA LYS A 294 -12.46 -4.91 3.04
C LYS A 294 -12.60 -6.38 2.64
N ALA A 295 -11.55 -7.18 2.81
CA ALA A 295 -11.59 -8.60 2.52
C ALA A 295 -12.55 -9.36 3.45
N ILE A 296 -12.51 -9.05 4.76
CA ILE A 296 -13.40 -9.62 5.79
C ILE A 296 -14.86 -9.24 5.51
N GLN A 297 -15.16 -7.94 5.35
CA GLN A 297 -16.52 -7.44 5.10
C GLN A 297 -17.19 -8.11 3.89
N LEU A 298 -16.44 -8.36 2.82
CA LEU A 298 -16.98 -8.92 1.59
C LEU A 298 -17.14 -10.45 1.64
N ARG A 299 -16.45 -11.16 2.55
CA ARG A 299 -16.47 -12.63 2.66
C ARG A 299 -17.32 -13.14 3.83
N GLY A 300 -17.51 -12.35 4.88
CA GLY A 300 -18.25 -12.78 6.09
C GLY A 300 -17.56 -13.93 6.84
N GLU A 301 -16.37 -14.35 6.40
CA GLU A 301 -15.52 -15.38 7.00
C GLU A 301 -14.08 -14.89 6.99
N VAL A 302 -13.31 -15.29 8.00
CA VAL A 302 -11.86 -15.07 8.06
C VAL A 302 -11.23 -15.90 6.95
N VAL A 303 -10.99 -15.28 5.79
CA VAL A 303 -10.24 -15.92 4.72
C VAL A 303 -8.85 -16.20 5.28
N GLY A 304 -8.50 -17.48 5.41
CA GLY A 304 -7.19 -17.90 5.89
C GLY A 304 -6.07 -17.14 5.16
N ASP A 305 -5.03 -16.78 5.91
CA ASP A 305 -3.87 -16.06 5.36
C ASP A 305 -2.97 -16.97 4.50
N THR A 306 -3.33 -18.24 4.36
CA THR A 306 -2.68 -19.20 3.48
C THR A 306 -2.74 -18.74 2.03
N ILE A 307 -1.56 -18.62 1.42
CA ILE A 307 -1.40 -18.29 0.01
C ILE A 307 -1.60 -19.59 -0.79
N PRO A 308 -2.54 -19.64 -1.76
CA PRO A 308 -2.74 -20.85 -2.54
C PRO A 308 -1.49 -21.15 -3.39
N PRO A 309 -1.11 -22.43 -3.55
CA PRO A 309 0.08 -22.80 -4.31
C PRO A 309 -0.04 -22.42 -5.79
N PHE A 310 -1.26 -22.37 -6.32
CA PHE A 310 -1.56 -21.96 -7.70
C PHE A 310 -2.82 -21.11 -7.76
N LEU A 311 -2.79 -20.12 -8.66
CA LEU A 311 -3.94 -19.40 -9.15
C LEU A 311 -4.33 -19.91 -10.53
N VAL A 312 -5.59 -19.73 -10.90
CA VAL A 312 -6.11 -20.10 -12.23
C VAL A 312 -6.44 -18.83 -12.99
N GLY A 313 -5.78 -18.63 -14.12
CA GLY A 313 -6.04 -17.49 -15.00
C GLY A 313 -7.38 -17.62 -15.72
N ARG A 314 -7.81 -16.53 -16.38
CA ARG A 314 -9.06 -16.44 -17.13
C ARG A 314 -9.24 -17.54 -18.19
N ARG A 315 -8.13 -18.12 -18.68
CA ARG A 315 -8.13 -19.20 -19.68
C ARG A 315 -7.87 -20.59 -19.09
N GLY A 316 -7.90 -20.74 -17.76
CA GLY A 316 -7.72 -22.03 -17.09
C GLY A 316 -6.27 -22.47 -16.88
N HIS A 317 -5.28 -21.71 -17.35
CA HIS A 317 -3.88 -22.01 -17.06
C HIS A 317 -3.58 -21.73 -15.58
N LYS A 318 -2.75 -22.58 -14.98
CA LYS A 318 -2.29 -22.42 -13.59
C LYS A 318 -1.00 -21.63 -13.56
N PHE A 319 -0.86 -20.75 -12.59
CA PHE A 319 0.39 -20.01 -12.34
C PHE A 319 0.55 -19.78 -10.84
N GLN A 320 1.80 -19.61 -10.39
CA GLN A 320 2.12 -19.38 -8.97
C GLN A 320 2.25 -17.89 -8.69
N ILE A 321 1.99 -17.48 -7.45
CA ILE A 321 2.32 -16.11 -7.01
C ILE A 321 3.85 -15.98 -6.91
N ALA A 322 4.47 -16.86 -6.15
CA ALA A 322 5.92 -16.98 -5.99
C ALA A 322 6.29 -18.47 -5.85
N THR A 323 7.46 -18.83 -6.33
CA THR A 323 8.14 -20.10 -6.02
C THR A 323 8.80 -20.02 -4.63
N ALA A 324 9.31 -21.14 -4.12
CA ALA A 324 10.03 -21.18 -2.85
C ALA A 324 11.26 -20.23 -2.85
N ASP A 325 12.02 -20.22 -3.95
CA ASP A 325 13.20 -19.36 -4.13
C ASP A 325 12.85 -17.87 -4.26
N GLU A 326 11.57 -17.54 -4.47
CA GLU A 326 11.07 -16.18 -4.66
C GLU A 326 10.35 -15.64 -3.41
N ALA A 327 10.17 -16.44 -2.36
CA ALA A 327 9.39 -16.08 -1.17
C ALA A 327 9.92 -14.82 -0.45
N GLU A 328 11.23 -14.60 -0.48
CA GLU A 328 11.89 -13.44 0.14
C GLU A 328 12.02 -12.24 -0.80
N LEU A 329 11.62 -12.38 -2.07
CA LEU A 329 11.74 -11.27 -3.02
C LEU A 329 10.80 -10.14 -2.62
N ARG A 330 11.33 -8.92 -2.73
CA ARG A 330 10.53 -7.69 -2.66
C ARG A 330 10.60 -6.99 -4.00
N VAL A 331 9.44 -6.77 -4.61
CA VAL A 331 9.34 -6.24 -5.97
C VAL A 331 8.43 -5.02 -6.01
N SER A 332 8.73 -4.08 -6.90
CA SER A 332 7.91 -2.88 -7.11
C SER A 332 6.42 -3.23 -7.36
N PRO A 333 5.46 -2.58 -6.67
CA PRO A 333 4.04 -2.91 -6.81
C PRO A 333 3.51 -2.83 -8.27
N PRO A 334 3.86 -1.81 -9.08
CA PRO A 334 3.49 -1.77 -10.49
C PRO A 334 3.90 -2.99 -11.29
N CYS A 335 5.11 -3.52 -11.04
CA CYS A 335 5.60 -4.72 -11.74
C CYS A 335 4.82 -5.97 -11.31
N LEU A 336 4.50 -6.11 -10.02
CA LEU A 336 3.72 -7.23 -9.50
C LEU A 336 2.29 -7.25 -10.05
N VAL A 337 1.60 -6.10 -10.01
CA VAL A 337 0.23 -5.97 -10.51
C VAL A 337 0.19 -6.23 -12.02
N TRP A 338 1.15 -5.68 -12.78
CA TRP A 338 1.27 -5.96 -14.21
C TRP A 338 1.57 -7.43 -14.50
N ALA A 339 2.51 -8.06 -13.78
CA ALA A 339 2.86 -9.47 -13.98
C ALA A 339 1.68 -10.40 -13.65
N TYR A 340 0.88 -10.04 -12.64
CA TYR A 340 -0.37 -10.72 -12.35
C TYR A 340 -1.37 -10.57 -13.50
N ASP A 341 -1.60 -9.36 -14.02
CA ASP A 341 -2.53 -9.16 -15.13
C ASP A 341 -2.07 -9.92 -16.38
N VAL A 342 -0.75 -9.97 -16.66
CA VAL A 342 -0.17 -10.75 -17.75
C VAL A 342 -0.45 -12.23 -17.61
N ASN A 343 -0.23 -12.80 -16.42
CA ASN A 343 -0.55 -14.19 -16.15
C ASN A 343 -2.06 -14.39 -16.20
N PHE A 344 -2.83 -13.73 -15.34
CA PHE A 344 -4.27 -13.89 -15.21
C PHE A 344 -5.02 -13.77 -16.55
N HIS A 345 -4.69 -12.81 -17.40
CA HIS A 345 -5.34 -12.65 -18.70
C HIS A 345 -4.65 -13.37 -19.87
N GLY A 346 -3.47 -13.95 -19.65
CA GLY A 346 -2.68 -14.59 -20.70
C GLY A 346 -2.21 -13.60 -21.77
N TRP A 347 -1.66 -12.46 -21.33
CA TRP A 347 -1.09 -11.39 -22.18
C TRP A 347 0.40 -11.59 -22.47
N TRP A 348 0.85 -12.83 -22.60
CA TRP A 348 2.26 -13.21 -22.76
C TRP A 348 2.95 -12.49 -23.94
N ASN A 349 2.21 -12.19 -25.02
CA ASN A 349 2.73 -11.45 -26.18
C ASN A 349 3.09 -9.98 -25.87
N THR A 350 2.78 -9.47 -24.69
CA THR A 350 3.15 -8.11 -24.24
C THR A 350 4.51 -8.07 -23.57
N VAL A 351 5.04 -9.24 -23.21
CA VAL A 351 6.34 -9.42 -22.57
C VAL A 351 7.41 -9.32 -23.66
N THR A 352 8.56 -8.73 -23.32
CA THR A 352 9.69 -8.62 -24.25
C THR A 352 10.18 -10.00 -24.65
N LYS A 353 10.63 -10.16 -25.91
CA LYS A 353 11.05 -11.46 -26.46
C LYS A 353 12.19 -12.13 -25.68
N ASP A 354 12.96 -11.36 -24.94
CA ASP A 354 14.08 -11.84 -24.13
C ASP A 354 13.64 -12.50 -22.81
N ILE A 355 12.35 -12.46 -22.48
CA ILE A 355 11.76 -13.07 -21.29
C ILE A 355 10.70 -14.05 -21.76
N ASP A 356 10.83 -15.33 -21.41
CA ASP A 356 9.73 -16.28 -21.56
C ASP A 356 8.80 -16.15 -20.35
N PRO A 357 7.59 -15.59 -20.50
CA PRO A 357 6.68 -15.45 -19.37
C PRO A 357 6.00 -16.77 -18.99
N ILE A 358 6.06 -17.79 -19.85
CA ILE A 358 5.41 -19.07 -19.59
C ILE A 358 6.24 -19.83 -18.55
N GLY A 359 5.59 -20.25 -17.47
CA GLY A 359 6.25 -20.98 -16.37
C GLY A 359 6.89 -20.08 -15.32
N LEU A 360 6.96 -18.76 -15.53
CA LEU A 360 7.33 -17.83 -14.48
C LEU A 360 6.15 -17.58 -13.53
N SER A 361 6.46 -17.45 -12.24
CA SER A 361 5.50 -16.94 -11.26
C SER A 361 5.23 -15.44 -11.47
N VAL A 362 4.29 -14.89 -10.71
CA VAL A 362 4.07 -13.42 -10.68
C VAL A 362 5.35 -12.69 -10.25
N PHE A 363 6.03 -13.17 -9.20
CA PHE A 363 7.26 -12.55 -8.69
C PHE A 363 8.44 -12.71 -9.65
N GLY A 364 8.62 -13.88 -10.26
CA GLY A 364 9.67 -14.12 -11.25
C GLY A 364 9.54 -13.22 -12.46
N LEU A 365 8.33 -13.14 -13.02
CA LEU A 365 8.05 -12.26 -14.15
C LEU A 365 8.24 -10.78 -13.77
N ALA A 366 7.69 -10.35 -12.63
CA ALA A 366 7.84 -8.98 -12.15
C ALA A 366 9.31 -8.59 -11.94
N LYS A 367 10.12 -9.50 -11.39
CA LYS A 367 11.55 -9.26 -11.16
C LYS A 367 12.35 -9.18 -12.45
N ALA A 368 12.00 -10.02 -13.43
CA ALA A 368 12.64 -10.00 -14.75
C ALA A 368 12.41 -8.66 -15.47
N VAL A 369 11.19 -8.11 -15.38
CA VAL A 369 10.86 -6.83 -16.05
C VAL A 369 11.29 -5.59 -15.29
N GLU A 370 11.54 -5.67 -13.98
CA GLU A 370 11.93 -4.52 -13.15
C GLU A 370 13.18 -3.80 -13.71
N ARG A 371 14.13 -4.55 -14.30
CA ARG A 371 15.37 -4.01 -14.90
C ARG A 371 15.16 -3.35 -16.26
N ILE A 372 14.10 -3.73 -16.97
CA ILE A 372 13.79 -3.28 -18.34
C ILE A 372 12.42 -2.60 -18.42
N TRP A 373 11.94 -2.06 -17.29
CA TRP A 373 10.58 -1.55 -17.15
C TRP A 373 10.22 -0.49 -18.21
N ASN A 374 11.21 0.28 -18.67
CA ASN A 374 11.08 1.29 -19.73
C ASN A 374 10.90 0.70 -21.15
N GLN A 375 11.21 -0.59 -21.34
CA GLN A 375 11.02 -1.33 -22.59
C GLN A 375 9.67 -2.05 -22.63
N VAL A 376 9.09 -2.35 -21.46
CA VAL A 376 7.78 -3.00 -21.35
C VAL A 376 6.68 -1.96 -21.54
N PHE A 377 6.27 -1.79 -22.79
CA PHE A 377 5.30 -0.78 -23.21
C PHE A 377 3.99 -0.78 -22.38
N THR A 378 3.42 -1.95 -22.11
CA THR A 378 2.16 -2.07 -21.35
C THR A 378 2.30 -1.70 -19.88
N LEU A 379 3.48 -1.89 -19.30
CA LEU A 379 3.77 -1.51 -17.91
C LEU A 379 3.77 0.01 -17.73
N SER A 380 4.03 0.77 -18.80
CA SER A 380 3.93 2.24 -18.81
C SER A 380 2.49 2.77 -18.95
N ALA A 381 1.48 1.90 -18.90
CA ALA A 381 0.08 2.32 -18.89
C ALA A 381 -0.27 2.99 -17.56
N SER A 382 -1.19 3.95 -17.63
CA SER A 382 -1.63 4.76 -16.49
C SER A 382 -2.18 3.91 -15.34
N CYS A 383 -2.84 2.79 -15.62
CA CYS A 383 -3.38 1.90 -14.59
C CYS A 383 -2.32 1.28 -13.67
N TYR A 384 -1.04 1.25 -14.09
CA TYR A 384 0.11 0.84 -13.27
C TYR A 384 0.94 2.03 -12.77
N SER A 385 0.64 3.25 -13.18
CA SER A 385 1.37 4.46 -12.79
C SER A 385 0.54 5.38 -11.90
N CYS A 386 1.18 6.22 -11.10
CA CYS A 386 0.49 7.12 -10.17
C CYS A 386 -0.28 8.25 -10.91
N THR A 387 -0.34 8.25 -12.26
CA THR A 387 -0.98 9.27 -13.09
C THR A 387 -2.39 8.91 -13.59
N GLU A 388 -2.94 7.76 -13.21
CA GLU A 388 -4.27 7.30 -13.67
C GLU A 388 -5.38 8.34 -13.50
N THR A 389 -5.36 9.09 -12.39
CA THR A 389 -6.35 10.14 -12.09
C THR A 389 -5.96 11.51 -12.63
N GLY A 390 -4.84 11.61 -13.35
CA GLY A 390 -4.20 12.89 -13.69
C GLY A 390 -3.56 13.60 -12.49
N ILE A 391 -3.66 13.05 -11.28
CA ILE A 391 -3.05 13.62 -10.08
C ILE A 391 -1.68 12.98 -9.87
N SER A 392 -0.62 13.64 -10.34
CA SER A 392 0.74 13.20 -10.03
C SER A 392 1.06 13.48 -8.56
N HIS A 393 1.50 12.46 -7.81
CA HIS A 393 2.10 12.68 -6.49
C HIS A 393 3.53 13.19 -6.68
N ARG A 394 3.84 14.40 -6.18
CA ARG A 394 5.15 15.06 -6.40
C ARG A 394 6.35 14.26 -5.89
N ASP A 395 6.17 13.39 -4.90
CA ASP A 395 7.27 12.67 -4.24
C ASP A 395 7.18 11.14 -4.39
N GLY A 396 6.29 10.62 -5.23
CA GLY A 396 6.05 9.18 -5.31
C GLY A 396 5.65 8.59 -3.96
N LYS A 397 4.86 9.32 -3.16
CA LYS A 397 4.31 8.87 -1.88
C LYS A 397 2.85 9.32 -1.82
N GLY A 398 1.96 8.37 -1.54
CA GLY A 398 0.52 8.66 -1.39
C GLY A 398 -0.43 7.67 -2.05
N CYS A 399 0.07 6.66 -2.79
CA CYS A 399 -0.77 5.56 -3.28
C CYS A 399 0.02 4.26 -3.38
N GLU A 400 -0.71 3.16 -3.55
CA GLU A 400 -0.20 1.78 -3.60
C GLU A 400 0.89 1.57 -4.67
N ARG A 401 0.77 2.25 -5.81
CA ARG A 401 1.71 2.16 -6.95
C ARG A 401 3.10 2.70 -6.65
N CYS A 402 3.16 3.58 -5.67
CA CYS A 402 4.32 4.36 -5.30
C CYS A 402 4.90 3.87 -3.94
N GLU A 403 4.38 2.77 -3.37
CA GLU A 403 4.84 2.20 -2.11
C GLU A 403 6.23 1.55 -2.20
N SER A 404 6.79 1.24 -1.02
CA SER A 404 7.94 0.35 -0.93
C SER A 404 7.62 -1.01 -1.57
N PRO A 405 8.63 -1.70 -2.13
CA PRO A 405 8.46 -3.03 -2.71
C PRO A 405 7.66 -3.97 -1.82
N TRP A 406 6.76 -4.73 -2.43
CA TRP A 406 5.90 -5.69 -1.73
C TRP A 406 6.56 -7.06 -1.67
N ASP A 407 6.34 -7.74 -0.55
CA ASP A 407 6.56 -9.18 -0.42
C ASP A 407 5.32 -9.98 -0.82
N GLN A 408 5.43 -11.31 -0.77
CA GLN A 408 4.38 -12.24 -1.18
C GLN A 408 3.07 -12.05 -0.39
N VAL A 409 3.17 -11.77 0.91
CA VAL A 409 2.03 -11.57 1.80
C VAL A 409 1.30 -10.28 1.47
N GLU A 410 2.05 -9.18 1.30
CA GLU A 410 1.48 -7.88 0.93
C GLU A 410 0.78 -7.93 -0.43
N PHE A 411 1.37 -8.62 -1.40
CA PHE A 411 0.74 -8.83 -2.71
C PHE A 411 -0.53 -9.68 -2.60
N TRP A 412 -0.53 -10.74 -1.79
CA TRP A 412 -1.71 -11.58 -1.58
C TRP A 412 -2.86 -10.84 -0.89
N GLU A 413 -2.58 -10.01 0.12
CA GLU A 413 -3.56 -9.12 0.75
C GLU A 413 -4.21 -8.19 -0.29
N TRP A 414 -3.39 -7.59 -1.15
CA TRP A 414 -3.88 -6.77 -2.26
C TRP A 414 -4.77 -7.55 -3.21
N LEU A 415 -4.33 -8.73 -3.64
CA LEU A 415 -5.06 -9.55 -4.60
C LEU A 415 -6.42 -10.00 -4.04
N ARG A 416 -6.46 -10.41 -2.76
CA ARG A 416 -7.69 -10.76 -2.03
C ARG A 416 -8.68 -9.61 -2.02
N SER A 417 -8.24 -8.44 -1.58
CA SER A 417 -9.08 -7.23 -1.45
C SER A 417 -9.73 -6.78 -2.77
N ARG A 418 -9.14 -7.20 -3.91
CA ARG A 418 -9.55 -6.82 -5.24
C ARG A 418 -10.40 -7.88 -5.96
N HIS A 419 -9.82 -9.05 -6.25
CA HIS A 419 -10.43 -10.02 -7.17
C HIS A 419 -11.36 -11.01 -6.48
N LEU A 420 -11.12 -11.28 -5.21
CA LEU A 420 -11.78 -12.34 -4.47
C LEU A 420 -13.01 -11.85 -3.70
N CYS A 421 -13.18 -10.54 -3.62
CA CYS A 421 -14.25 -9.89 -2.86
C CYS A 421 -15.34 -9.26 -3.73
N GLY A 422 -15.08 -8.96 -5.00
CA GLY A 422 -16.08 -8.39 -5.93
C GLY A 422 -17.09 -9.41 -6.49
N LYS A 423 -16.79 -10.71 -6.43
CA LYS A 423 -17.58 -11.74 -7.13
C LYS A 423 -18.93 -12.08 -6.48
N ARG A 424 -19.22 -11.62 -5.25
CA ARG A 424 -20.54 -11.85 -4.63
C ARG A 424 -21.68 -11.12 -5.33
N ASN A 425 -21.41 -10.02 -6.05
CA ASN A 425 -22.44 -9.36 -6.87
C ASN A 425 -22.82 -10.15 -8.13
N MET A 426 -22.09 -11.21 -8.49
CA MET A 426 -22.50 -12.13 -9.57
C MET A 426 -23.27 -13.37 -9.07
N ASN A 427 -23.51 -13.51 -7.76
CA ASN A 427 -24.36 -14.61 -7.25
C ASN A 427 -25.84 -14.47 -7.60
N ILE A 428 -26.24 -13.44 -8.35
CA ILE A 428 -27.52 -13.42 -9.09
C ILE A 428 -27.64 -14.68 -9.99
N PHE A 429 -26.52 -15.26 -10.45
CA PHE A 429 -26.55 -16.44 -11.34
C PHE A 429 -26.43 -17.81 -10.65
N ASN A 430 -26.14 -17.87 -9.34
CA ASN A 430 -25.89 -19.15 -8.64
C ASN A 430 -26.95 -19.50 -7.59
N SER A 431 -28.12 -18.83 -7.59
CA SER A 431 -29.31 -19.34 -6.88
C SER A 431 -29.80 -20.61 -7.58
N ARG A 432 -29.13 -21.72 -7.29
CA ARG A 432 -29.41 -23.06 -7.80
C ARG A 432 -30.66 -23.68 -7.17
N ASP A 433 -31.23 -23.05 -6.14
CA ASP A 433 -32.38 -23.58 -5.39
C ASP A 433 -33.73 -22.93 -5.74
N THR A 434 -33.76 -21.95 -6.66
CA THR A 434 -35.00 -21.59 -7.36
C THR A 434 -35.10 -22.30 -8.70
N TYR A 435 -34.82 -23.61 -8.65
CA TYR A 435 -34.93 -24.55 -9.75
C TYR A 435 -36.40 -24.90 -10.00
N ARG A 436 -37.22 -23.94 -10.46
CA ARG A 436 -38.48 -24.36 -11.12
C ARG A 436 -39.19 -23.45 -12.11
N ASP A 437 -38.86 -22.16 -12.31
CA ASP A 437 -39.75 -21.37 -13.19
C ASP A 437 -39.19 -20.24 -14.08
N HIS A 438 -37.87 -20.10 -14.23
CA HIS A 438 -37.32 -19.01 -15.07
C HIS A 438 -36.36 -19.48 -16.17
N VAL A 439 -36.87 -20.36 -17.03
CA VAL A 439 -36.36 -20.53 -18.39
C VAL A 439 -36.92 -19.39 -19.24
N THR A 440 -36.22 -18.26 -19.35
CA THR A 440 -36.23 -17.35 -20.54
C THR A 440 -35.49 -16.03 -20.35
N TYR A 441 -35.16 -15.60 -19.13
CA TYR A 441 -34.37 -14.38 -18.96
C TYR A 441 -32.88 -14.68 -19.19
N ARG A 442 -32.48 -14.76 -20.47
CA ARG A 442 -31.08 -14.49 -20.83
C ARG A 442 -30.85 -13.03 -20.44
N ASP A 443 -30.36 -12.82 -19.22
CA ASP A 443 -29.79 -11.53 -18.83
C ASP A 443 -28.74 -11.16 -19.87
N HIS A 444 -29.12 -10.24 -20.75
CA HIS A 444 -28.24 -9.73 -21.77
C HIS A 444 -27.16 -8.93 -21.06
N VAL A 445 -25.98 -9.55 -20.87
CA VAL A 445 -24.77 -8.86 -20.42
C VAL A 445 -24.64 -7.60 -21.25
N THR A 446 -24.84 -6.45 -20.63
CA THR A 446 -24.80 -5.19 -21.35
C THR A 446 -23.36 -4.87 -21.72
N TYR A 447 -23.19 -4.01 -22.71
CA TYR A 447 -21.87 -3.45 -23.02
C TYR A 447 -21.20 -2.85 -21.78
N ARG A 448 -22.00 -2.23 -20.90
CA ARG A 448 -21.52 -1.59 -19.68
C ARG A 448 -21.00 -2.62 -18.68
N ASP A 449 -21.73 -3.72 -18.48
CA ASP A 449 -21.30 -4.81 -17.58
C ASP A 449 -19.95 -5.38 -18.02
N HIS A 450 -19.77 -5.54 -19.34
CA HIS A 450 -18.51 -6.04 -19.90
C HIS A 450 -17.35 -5.05 -19.72
N VAL A 451 -17.59 -3.76 -19.94
CA VAL A 451 -16.61 -2.69 -19.66
C VAL A 451 -16.24 -2.68 -18.19
N ASP A 452 -17.22 -2.75 -17.29
CA ASP A 452 -17.00 -2.73 -15.85
C ASP A 452 -16.20 -3.97 -15.41
N GLU A 453 -16.53 -5.16 -15.94
CA GLU A 453 -15.75 -6.37 -15.70
C GLU A 453 -14.27 -6.17 -16.06
N ILE A 454 -13.99 -5.65 -17.27
CA ILE A 454 -12.63 -5.44 -17.75
C ILE A 454 -11.91 -4.37 -16.92
N ALA A 455 -12.51 -3.19 -16.77
CA ALA A 455 -11.90 -2.05 -16.07
C ALA A 455 -11.61 -2.38 -14.59
N ASN A 456 -12.46 -3.16 -13.95
CA ASN A 456 -12.23 -3.64 -12.59
C ASN A 456 -11.14 -4.72 -12.51
N SER A 457 -10.95 -5.52 -13.57
CA SER A 457 -9.98 -6.62 -13.62
C SER A 457 -8.54 -6.20 -13.92
N VAL A 458 -8.29 -5.03 -14.53
CA VAL A 458 -6.94 -4.58 -14.97
C VAL A 458 -6.38 -3.44 -14.11
N GLY A 459 -5.12 -3.51 -13.68
CA GLY A 459 -4.41 -2.45 -12.95
C GLY A 459 -4.60 -2.45 -11.43
N PHE A 460 -4.45 -1.31 -10.74
CA PHE A 460 -4.73 -1.24 -9.29
C PHE A 460 -6.23 -1.02 -9.00
N ALA A 461 -6.58 -0.88 -7.71
CA ALA A 461 -7.93 -0.47 -7.29
C ALA A 461 -8.39 0.82 -7.98
N LEU A 462 -9.72 0.95 -8.11
CA LEU A 462 -10.35 2.07 -8.80
C LEU A 462 -10.04 3.40 -8.11
N PRO A 463 -9.86 4.49 -8.88
CA PRO A 463 -9.90 5.83 -8.32
C PRO A 463 -11.17 6.10 -7.50
N THR A 464 -11.01 6.66 -6.30
CA THR A 464 -12.13 7.03 -5.42
C THR A 464 -12.88 8.28 -5.89
N HIS A 465 -12.25 9.15 -6.67
CA HIS A 465 -12.87 10.37 -7.18
C HIS A 465 -13.54 10.13 -8.55
N ARG A 466 -14.87 9.97 -8.54
CA ARG A 466 -15.70 9.68 -9.73
C ARG A 466 -16.35 10.89 -10.40
N ASN A 467 -15.91 12.11 -10.09
CA ASN A 467 -16.52 13.33 -10.64
C ASN A 467 -16.04 13.64 -12.08
N SER A 468 -15.52 12.65 -12.81
CA SER A 468 -15.08 12.83 -14.19
C SER A 468 -16.27 12.87 -15.15
N LYS A 469 -16.21 13.83 -16.07
CA LYS A 469 -17.05 13.84 -17.27
C LYS A 469 -16.88 12.53 -18.04
N ARG A 470 -17.99 11.92 -18.41
CA ARG A 470 -18.05 10.67 -19.18
C ARG A 470 -18.43 10.97 -20.62
N TYR A 471 -17.78 10.28 -21.55
CA TYR A 471 -17.89 10.54 -22.99
C TYR A 471 -18.29 9.25 -23.71
N ASN A 472 -19.16 9.37 -24.72
CA ASN A 472 -19.55 8.25 -25.56
C ASN A 472 -18.42 7.88 -26.55
N LEU A 473 -17.35 7.30 -26.01
CA LEU A 473 -16.17 6.84 -26.75
C LEU A 473 -16.06 5.34 -26.62
N SER A 474 -16.05 4.64 -27.75
CA SER A 474 -15.84 3.20 -27.77
C SER A 474 -14.34 2.86 -27.87
N PRO A 475 -13.77 2.12 -26.90
CA PRO A 475 -12.43 1.55 -27.00
C PRO A 475 -12.23 0.69 -28.24
N TRP A 476 -13.30 0.19 -28.86
CA TRP A 476 -13.28 -0.67 -30.05
C TRP A 476 -13.16 0.11 -31.38
N GLU A 477 -13.54 1.38 -31.40
CA GLU A 477 -13.37 2.27 -32.56
C GLU A 477 -11.94 2.82 -32.67
N CYS A 478 -11.19 2.71 -31.58
CA CYS A 478 -9.81 3.16 -31.53
C CYS A 478 -8.92 2.31 -32.44
N ASP A 479 -8.19 2.90 -33.39
CA ASP A 479 -7.22 2.15 -34.19
C ASP A 479 -6.00 1.74 -33.32
N PRO A 480 -5.76 0.44 -33.12
CA PRO A 480 -4.64 -0.08 -32.33
C PRO A 480 -3.27 0.39 -32.82
N THR A 481 -3.13 0.66 -34.12
CA THR A 481 -1.84 1.02 -34.73
C THR A 481 -1.32 2.37 -34.26
N VAL A 482 -2.21 3.26 -33.82
CA VAL A 482 -1.87 4.57 -33.24
C VAL A 482 -0.98 4.43 -32.00
N PHE A 483 -1.08 3.28 -31.30
CA PHE A 483 -0.28 3.00 -30.12
C PHE A 483 0.95 2.13 -30.42
N ARG A 484 1.34 1.87 -31.68
CA ARG A 484 2.49 1.00 -31.99
C ARG A 484 3.80 1.75 -32.20
N CYS A 485 3.78 2.93 -32.81
CA CYS A 485 4.99 3.58 -33.36
C CYS A 485 5.43 4.86 -32.64
N SER A 486 5.44 4.87 -31.30
CA SER A 486 5.86 6.06 -30.55
C SER A 486 6.95 5.75 -29.54
N SER A 487 7.97 6.62 -29.49
CA SER A 487 8.94 6.70 -28.41
C SER A 487 8.34 7.17 -27.07
N ARG A 488 7.05 7.56 -27.05
CA ARG A 488 6.35 8.01 -25.84
C ARG A 488 5.83 6.82 -25.03
N ALA A 489 5.80 6.93 -23.70
CA ALA A 489 5.11 6.00 -22.81
C ALA A 489 3.63 5.79 -23.21
N MET A 490 3.08 4.62 -22.91
CA MET A 490 1.68 4.26 -23.19
C MET A 490 0.72 5.28 -22.58
N GLU A 491 0.92 5.64 -21.30
CA GLU A 491 0.07 6.65 -20.62
C GLU A 491 -0.03 7.95 -21.43
N LYS A 492 1.07 8.42 -22.02
CA LYS A 492 1.12 9.70 -22.75
C LYS A 492 0.41 9.59 -24.09
N ARG A 493 0.46 8.43 -24.74
CA ARG A 493 -0.24 8.16 -25.99
C ARG A 493 -1.75 8.13 -25.76
N MET A 494 -2.20 7.37 -24.77
CA MET A 494 -3.62 7.27 -24.43
C MET A 494 -4.17 8.62 -23.96
N ALA A 495 -3.46 9.35 -23.09
CA ALA A 495 -3.84 10.69 -22.67
C ALA A 495 -4.00 11.66 -23.84
N TYR A 496 -3.03 11.67 -24.77
CA TYR A 496 -3.07 12.53 -25.95
C TYR A 496 -4.25 12.17 -26.85
N TRP A 497 -4.45 10.89 -27.15
CA TRP A 497 -5.56 10.42 -27.97
C TRP A 497 -6.91 10.80 -27.35
N TRP A 498 -7.07 10.52 -26.05
CA TRP A 498 -8.27 10.86 -25.29
C TRP A 498 -8.58 12.36 -25.38
N ASN A 499 -7.59 13.22 -25.09
CA ASN A 499 -7.75 14.66 -25.10
C ASN A 499 -8.10 15.26 -26.48
N GLN A 500 -7.73 14.59 -27.58
CA GLN A 500 -8.18 15.01 -28.91
C GLN A 500 -9.64 14.61 -29.14
N ARG A 501 -10.01 13.37 -28.79
CA ARG A 501 -11.35 12.83 -29.08
C ARG A 501 -12.46 13.39 -28.24
N VAL A 502 -12.21 13.68 -26.96
CA VAL A 502 -13.24 14.27 -26.09
C VAL A 502 -13.71 15.68 -26.52
N LYS A 503 -13.00 16.33 -27.45
CA LYS A 503 -13.42 17.60 -28.06
C LYS A 503 -14.49 17.41 -29.14
N GLU A 504 -14.55 16.23 -29.74
CA GLU A 504 -15.42 15.89 -30.88
C GLU A 504 -16.67 15.13 -30.43
N VAL A 505 -16.67 14.62 -29.19
CA VAL A 505 -17.68 13.69 -28.68
C VAL A 505 -18.51 14.30 -27.55
N LYS A 506 -19.80 13.94 -27.53
CA LYS A 506 -20.77 14.41 -26.53
C LYS A 506 -20.58 13.70 -25.19
N LEU A 507 -20.99 14.38 -24.12
CA LEU A 507 -21.11 13.78 -22.80
C LEU A 507 -22.24 12.75 -22.79
N ASP A 508 -22.00 11.64 -22.11
CA ASP A 508 -22.95 10.54 -21.99
C ASP A 508 -22.84 9.92 -20.60
N PRO A 509 -23.94 9.85 -19.81
CA PRO A 509 -23.95 9.21 -18.50
C PRO A 509 -23.48 7.73 -18.53
N ASN A 510 -23.72 7.03 -19.64
CA ASN A 510 -23.32 5.64 -19.85
C ASN A 510 -21.96 5.52 -20.56
N GLY A 511 -21.35 6.66 -20.93
CA GLY A 511 -20.04 6.72 -21.55
C GLY A 511 -18.93 6.27 -20.61
N LEU A 512 -17.69 6.38 -21.10
CA LEU A 512 -16.50 6.08 -20.32
C LEU A 512 -15.88 7.36 -19.80
N ASP A 513 -15.27 7.29 -18.63
CA ASP A 513 -14.21 8.24 -18.29
C ASP A 513 -12.85 7.79 -18.85
N ARG A 514 -11.83 8.60 -18.61
CA ARG A 514 -10.50 8.37 -19.17
C ARG A 514 -9.88 7.08 -18.66
N TRP A 515 -9.97 6.79 -17.37
CA TRP A 515 -9.27 5.64 -16.79
C TRP A 515 -9.96 4.34 -17.16
N GLU A 516 -11.31 4.33 -17.24
CA GLU A 516 -12.09 3.21 -17.77
C GLU A 516 -11.67 2.89 -19.20
N PHE A 517 -11.63 3.92 -20.04
CA PHE A 517 -11.20 3.78 -21.43
C PHE A 517 -9.78 3.24 -21.55
N GLU A 518 -8.83 3.77 -20.77
CA GLU A 518 -7.43 3.34 -20.80
C GLU A 518 -7.26 1.86 -20.44
N ARG A 519 -7.96 1.37 -19.42
CA ARG A 519 -7.93 -0.05 -19.01
C ARG A 519 -8.56 -0.97 -20.05
N VAL A 520 -9.73 -0.61 -20.58
CA VAL A 520 -10.42 -1.42 -21.61
C VAL A 520 -9.63 -1.44 -22.91
N LEU A 521 -9.08 -0.29 -23.33
CA LEU A 521 -8.23 -0.21 -24.50
C LEU A 521 -6.96 -1.06 -24.31
N LEU A 522 -6.31 -0.99 -23.14
CA LEU A 522 -5.16 -1.83 -22.85
C LEU A 522 -5.50 -3.31 -23.00
N HIS A 523 -6.57 -3.78 -22.35
CA HIS A 523 -7.06 -5.16 -22.47
C HIS A 523 -7.28 -5.55 -23.94
N ARG A 524 -7.97 -4.71 -24.73
CA ARG A 524 -8.22 -4.95 -26.15
C ARG A 524 -6.92 -5.07 -26.96
N LEU A 525 -5.97 -4.16 -26.78
CA LEU A 525 -4.69 -4.17 -27.50
C LEU A 525 -3.96 -5.49 -27.28
N THR A 526 -3.93 -5.95 -26.03
CA THR A 526 -3.27 -7.20 -25.65
C THR A 526 -3.97 -8.46 -26.17
N GLU A 527 -5.30 -8.50 -26.19
CA GLU A 527 -6.07 -9.61 -26.77
C GLU A 527 -5.91 -9.71 -28.29
N GLN A 528 -5.93 -8.57 -29.00
CA GLN A 528 -5.69 -8.56 -30.45
C GLN A 528 -4.28 -9.05 -30.80
N SER A 529 -3.31 -8.70 -29.95
CA SER A 529 -1.94 -9.15 -30.13
C SER A 529 -1.77 -10.66 -30.02
N ARG A 530 -2.71 -11.33 -29.34
CA ARG A 530 -2.75 -12.78 -29.27
C ARG A 530 -3.39 -13.40 -30.51
N VAL A 531 -4.58 -12.94 -30.90
CA VAL A 531 -5.35 -13.54 -32.01
C VAL A 531 -4.58 -13.47 -33.32
N SER A 532 -3.85 -12.37 -33.53
CA SER A 532 -3.16 -12.15 -34.80
C SER A 532 -1.98 -13.11 -35.02
N GLY A 533 -1.51 -13.83 -33.98
CA GLY A 533 -0.27 -14.64 -34.03
C GLY A 533 0.99 -13.84 -34.38
N ALA A 534 0.84 -12.57 -34.75
CA ALA A 534 1.89 -11.62 -35.03
C ALA A 534 2.69 -11.44 -33.74
N GLN A 535 3.89 -12.00 -33.70
CA GLN A 535 4.90 -11.60 -32.75
C GLN A 535 5.20 -10.12 -33.03
N TYR A 536 4.60 -9.21 -32.26
CA TYR A 536 4.86 -7.78 -32.41
C TYR A 536 6.33 -7.54 -32.09
N SER A 537 7.12 -7.28 -33.12
CA SER A 537 8.43 -6.66 -32.97
C SER A 537 8.20 -5.21 -32.56
N LEU A 538 7.99 -4.97 -31.26
CA LEU A 538 7.78 -3.63 -30.67
C LEU A 538 9.08 -2.85 -30.46
N TYR A 539 10.22 -3.37 -30.92
CA TYR A 539 11.43 -2.56 -30.97
C TYR A 539 11.30 -1.54 -32.09
N PRO A 540 11.63 -0.25 -31.85
CA PRO A 540 11.99 0.60 -32.97
C PRO A 540 13.14 -0.13 -33.68
N THR A 541 13.01 -0.34 -34.98
CA THR A 541 14.14 -0.72 -35.83
C THR A 541 15.31 0.14 -35.38
N MET A 542 16.34 -0.48 -34.79
CA MET A 542 17.57 0.22 -34.40
C MET A 542 17.93 1.15 -35.57
N PRO A 543 18.25 2.44 -35.35
CA PRO A 543 18.70 3.29 -36.44
C PRO A 543 19.84 2.54 -37.13
N GLY A 544 19.64 2.21 -38.40
CA GLY A 544 20.60 1.45 -39.18
C GLY A 544 21.99 2.08 -39.08
N PRO A 545 23.06 1.31 -39.30
CA PRO A 545 24.42 1.80 -39.14
C PRO A 545 24.56 3.11 -39.89
N PHE A 546 24.95 4.16 -39.15
CA PHE A 546 25.32 5.45 -39.71
C PHE A 546 26.38 5.23 -40.78
N THR A 547 25.98 5.18 -42.05
CA THR A 547 26.89 5.44 -43.16
C THR A 547 27.23 6.92 -43.10
N SER A 548 28.42 7.23 -42.59
CA SER A 548 28.99 8.57 -42.66
C SER A 548 29.29 8.93 -44.11
N ALA A 549 28.29 9.47 -44.81
CA ALA A 549 28.53 10.19 -46.07
C ALA A 549 28.93 11.62 -45.71
N ALA A 550 30.24 11.87 -45.66
CA ALA A 550 30.80 13.20 -45.54
C ALA A 550 30.51 14.02 -46.80
N THR A 551 29.44 14.81 -46.80
CA THR A 551 29.25 15.89 -47.79
C THR A 551 30.00 17.14 -47.34
N SER A 552 31.18 17.33 -47.92
CA SER A 552 31.98 18.56 -47.88
C SER A 552 31.18 19.76 -48.44
N ARG A 553 30.70 20.64 -47.56
CA ARG A 553 30.20 21.98 -47.93
C ARG A 553 31.39 22.94 -48.13
N LYS A 554 31.75 23.20 -49.40
CA LYS A 554 32.61 24.33 -49.78
C LYS A 554 31.89 25.66 -49.50
N ARG A 555 32.43 26.45 -48.57
CA ARG A 555 32.08 27.87 -48.39
C ARG A 555 32.62 28.70 -49.57
N LYS A 556 31.73 29.30 -50.36
CA LYS A 556 32.08 30.40 -51.29
C LYS A 556 32.31 31.68 -50.49
N LYS A 557 33.52 32.25 -50.55
CA LYS A 557 33.81 33.64 -50.18
C LYS A 557 33.23 34.57 -51.24
N LYS A 558 32.49 35.61 -50.83
CA LYS A 558 32.18 36.79 -51.65
C LYS A 558 33.43 37.69 -51.71
N PRO A 559 33.75 38.33 -52.86
CA PRO A 559 34.73 39.40 -52.91
C PRO A 559 34.07 40.72 -52.50
N THR A 560 34.80 41.51 -51.72
CA THR A 560 34.56 42.93 -51.47
C THR A 560 35.16 43.75 -52.59
N THR A 561 34.34 44.63 -53.17
CA THR A 561 34.73 45.92 -53.76
C THR A 561 34.13 47.01 -52.89
#